data_AF-A0AA40HFU0-F1
#
_entry.id   AF-A0AA40HFU0-F1
#
_cell.length_a   1.000
_cell.length_b   1.000
_cell.length_c   1.000
_cell.angle_alpha   90.00
_cell.angle_beta   90.00
_cell.angle_gamma   90.00
#
_symmetry.space_group_name_H-M   'P 1'
#
loop_
_entity.id
_entity.type
_entity.pdbx_description
1 polymer ?
#
loop_
_entity_poly.entity_id
_entity_poly.type
_entity_poly.pdbx_seq_one_letter_code
_entity_poly.pdbx_strand_id
1 'polypeptide(L)'
;MLRPGLRHPAMLTVSLHGDPGAVTKAEGGYGGGRGPRCCPWPGAMNLDSLSLALSQISYLVDNLTKKNYRASQQEIQHIVNRHGPEADRHLLRCLFSHVDFSGDGKSSGKDFHQTQFLIQECASLITKPNFISTLSYAIDNPLHYQKSLKPAPHLFAQLSKVLKLSKVQEVIFGLALLNSSSSDLRGFAAQFIKQKLPDLLRSYIDADVSGNQEGGFQDIAIEVLHLLLSHLLFGQKGAFGVGQEQIDAFLKTLRRDFPQERCPVVLAPLLYPEKRDILMDRILPDSGG
;
A
#
# COMPACT_ATOMS: atom_id res chain seq x y z
N MET A 1 -17.02 -15.44 -52.57
CA MET A 1 -18.03 -14.80 -51.69
C MET A 1 -17.30 -14.09 -50.56
N LEU A 2 -17.20 -12.76 -50.65
CA LEU A 2 -16.66 -11.90 -49.60
C LEU A 2 -17.78 -11.46 -48.65
N ARG A 3 -17.52 -11.42 -47.34
CA ARG A 3 -18.10 -10.48 -46.36
C ARG A 3 -17.27 -10.45 -45.05
N PRO A 4 -17.37 -9.38 -44.22
CA PRO A 4 -16.20 -8.67 -43.70
C PRO A 4 -16.14 -8.47 -42.17
N GLY A 5 -14.94 -8.11 -41.68
CA GLY A 5 -14.64 -7.03 -40.72
C GLY A 5 -15.35 -6.95 -39.37
N LEU A 6 -14.58 -7.17 -38.29
CA LEU A 6 -14.83 -6.54 -36.98
C LEU A 6 -13.64 -5.68 -36.55
N ARG A 7 -13.96 -4.43 -36.21
CA ARG A 7 -13.05 -3.36 -35.77
C ARG A 7 -12.83 -3.42 -34.26
N HIS A 8 -11.62 -3.02 -33.84
CA HIS A 8 -11.25 -2.67 -32.48
C HIS A 8 -12.02 -1.43 -31.96
N PRO A 9 -12.28 -1.31 -30.64
CA PRO A 9 -12.74 -0.07 -30.04
C PRO A 9 -11.57 0.86 -29.69
N ALA A 10 -11.75 2.13 -30.05
CA ALA A 10 -10.82 3.23 -29.84
C ALA A 10 -10.93 3.83 -28.42
N MET A 11 -9.80 4.30 -27.91
CA MET A 11 -9.69 5.13 -26.71
C MET A 11 -10.38 6.49 -26.90
N LEU A 12 -11.09 6.93 -25.88
CA LEU A 12 -11.61 8.29 -25.75
C LEU A 12 -10.65 9.13 -24.89
N THR A 13 -9.90 10.00 -25.56
CA THR A 13 -9.12 11.09 -24.96
C THR A 13 -10.00 12.32 -24.93
N VAL A 14 -10.27 12.89 -23.75
CA VAL A 14 -10.95 14.18 -23.61
C VAL A 14 -9.89 15.25 -23.35
N SER A 15 -9.62 16.05 -24.38
CA SER A 15 -8.92 17.33 -24.27
C SER A 15 -9.97 18.44 -24.21
N LEU A 16 -9.90 19.30 -23.18
CA LEU A 16 -10.58 20.60 -23.18
C LEU A 16 -9.53 21.69 -23.01
N HIS A 17 -9.26 22.37 -24.13
CA HIS A 17 -8.64 23.69 -24.20
C HIS A 17 -9.73 24.75 -23.94
N GLY A 18 -9.39 25.79 -23.17
CA GLY A 18 -10.21 26.98 -23.04
C GLY A 18 -9.44 28.12 -22.36
N ASP A 19 -8.99 29.07 -23.16
CA ASP A 19 -8.47 30.40 -22.81
C ASP A 19 -8.79 31.31 -24.03
N PRO A 20 -8.81 32.66 -24.02
CA PRO A 20 -8.67 33.61 -22.90
C PRO A 20 -9.66 34.83 -22.93
N GLY A 21 -9.65 35.63 -21.84
CA GLY A 21 -9.69 37.10 -21.90
C GLY A 21 -11.02 37.85 -21.75
N ALA A 22 -11.15 38.64 -20.66
CA ALA A 22 -11.78 39.97 -20.68
C ALA A 22 -11.40 40.79 -19.43
N VAL A 23 -10.63 41.85 -19.66
CA VAL A 23 -10.29 42.93 -18.73
C VAL A 23 -11.35 44.03 -18.85
N THR A 24 -11.93 44.50 -17.75
CA THR A 24 -12.51 45.85 -17.68
C THR A 24 -12.27 46.49 -16.31
N LYS A 25 -11.75 47.73 -16.38
CA LYS A 25 -11.61 48.71 -15.30
C LYS A 25 -12.97 49.33 -14.95
N ALA A 26 -13.20 49.62 -13.67
CA ALA A 26 -14.05 50.73 -13.25
C ALA A 26 -13.56 51.28 -11.90
N GLU A 27 -13.19 52.55 -11.87
CA GLU A 27 -12.89 53.36 -10.69
C GLU A 27 -14.17 54.00 -10.12
N GLY A 28 -14.19 54.24 -8.81
CA GLY A 28 -14.90 55.37 -8.20
C GLY A 28 -16.01 55.02 -7.21
N GLY A 29 -15.79 55.32 -5.91
CA GLY A 29 -16.87 55.38 -4.93
C GLY A 29 -16.42 55.33 -3.47
N TYR A 30 -16.12 56.51 -2.89
CA TYR A 30 -15.97 56.72 -1.45
C TYR A 30 -17.27 56.40 -0.69
N GLY A 31 -17.20 55.64 0.39
CA GLY A 31 -18.33 55.42 1.29
C GLY A 31 -17.96 54.53 2.48
N GLY A 32 -17.81 55.13 3.65
CA GLY A 32 -17.47 54.45 4.89
C GLY A 32 -18.50 53.39 5.31
N GLY A 33 -18.00 52.22 5.66
CA GLY A 33 -18.80 51.13 6.22
C GLY A 33 -17.90 50.22 7.05
N ARG A 34 -18.21 50.09 8.34
CA ARG A 34 -17.52 49.24 9.32
C ARG A 34 -17.30 47.83 8.74
N GLY A 35 -16.04 47.48 8.51
CA GLY A 35 -15.67 46.12 8.11
C GLY A 35 -15.93 45.12 9.24
N PRO A 36 -16.53 43.97 8.97
CA PRO A 36 -16.63 42.89 9.94
C PRO A 36 -15.22 42.36 10.23
N ARG A 37 -14.96 42.07 11.50
CA ARG A 37 -13.77 41.34 11.95
C ARG A 37 -13.54 40.14 11.02
N CYS A 38 -12.40 40.11 10.33
CA CYS A 38 -11.93 38.91 9.67
C CYS A 38 -11.79 37.83 10.74
N CYS A 39 -12.76 36.91 10.80
CA CYS A 39 -12.56 35.63 11.45
C CYS A 39 -11.41 34.93 10.71
N PRO A 40 -10.40 34.39 11.40
CA PRO A 40 -9.42 33.55 10.74
C PRO A 40 -10.14 32.37 10.10
N TRP A 41 -9.93 32.16 8.81
CA TRP A 41 -10.38 30.97 8.11
C TRP A 41 -9.89 29.72 8.85
N PRO A 42 -10.73 28.71 9.13
CA PRO A 42 -10.30 27.47 9.81
C PRO A 42 -9.24 26.65 9.05
N GLY A 43 -8.85 27.06 7.84
CA GLY A 43 -7.89 26.36 6.98
C GLY A 43 -6.49 26.96 6.91
N ALA A 44 -6.22 28.13 7.52
CA ALA A 44 -4.92 28.81 7.37
C ALA A 44 -3.90 28.47 8.47
N MET A 45 -4.30 27.85 9.59
CA MET A 45 -3.46 27.72 10.79
C MET A 45 -2.70 26.40 10.96
N ASN A 46 -2.66 25.50 9.97
CA ASN A 46 -2.00 24.19 10.14
C ASN A 46 -0.96 23.82 9.06
N LEU A 47 -0.83 24.61 7.98
CA LEU A 47 0.14 24.33 6.92
C LEU A 47 1.57 24.58 7.39
N ASP A 48 1.80 25.67 8.13
CA ASP A 48 3.12 25.99 8.69
C ASP A 48 3.53 24.99 9.78
N SER A 49 2.57 24.53 10.60
CA SER A 49 2.84 23.51 11.62
C SER A 49 3.14 22.15 10.99
N LEU A 50 2.40 21.75 9.94
CA LEU A 50 2.67 20.50 9.22
C LEU A 50 3.99 20.58 8.46
N SER A 51 4.24 21.66 7.73
CA SER A 51 5.49 21.88 6.99
C SER A 51 6.71 21.78 7.91
N LEU A 52 6.64 22.42 9.09
CA LEU A 52 7.67 22.30 10.12
C LEU A 52 7.84 20.84 10.58
N ALA A 53 6.75 20.14 10.88
CA ALA A 53 6.78 18.73 11.26
C ALA A 53 7.42 17.83 10.18
N LEU A 54 7.09 18.03 8.91
CA LEU A 54 7.69 17.29 7.79
C LEU A 54 9.19 17.60 7.64
N SER A 55 9.59 18.85 7.86
CA SER A 55 11.00 19.26 7.85
C SER A 55 11.78 18.59 9.01
N GLN A 56 11.16 18.49 10.19
CA GLN A 56 11.74 17.84 11.35
C GLN A 56 11.89 16.33 11.15
N ILE A 57 10.90 15.67 10.56
CA ILE A 57 11.03 14.25 10.16
C ILE A 57 12.21 14.07 9.20
N SER A 58 12.30 14.92 8.17
CA SER A 58 13.40 14.87 7.19
C SER A 58 14.76 15.00 7.87
N TYR A 59 14.90 15.97 8.78
CA TYR A 59 16.12 16.20 9.53
C TYR A 59 16.50 15.02 10.43
N LEU A 60 15.54 14.49 11.18
CA LEU A 60 15.77 13.36 12.09
C LEU A 60 16.20 12.11 11.32
N VAL A 61 15.59 11.83 10.17
CA VAL A 61 15.94 10.70 9.30
C VAL A 61 17.34 10.84 8.68
N ASP A 62 17.68 12.02 8.17
CA ASP A 62 18.99 12.30 7.56
C ASP A 62 20.13 12.13 8.58
N ASN A 63 19.88 12.52 9.84
CA ASN A 63 20.87 12.50 10.91
C ASN A 63 20.79 11.25 11.81
N LEU A 64 20.18 10.15 11.34
CA LEU A 64 20.12 8.91 12.11
C LEU A 64 21.50 8.29 12.32
N THR A 65 21.82 8.03 13.57
CA THR A 65 23.06 7.37 14.02
C THR A 65 22.75 6.38 15.13
N LYS A 66 23.71 5.52 15.46
CA LYS A 66 23.59 4.60 16.59
C LYS A 66 23.28 5.31 17.91
N LYS A 67 23.79 6.53 18.11
CA LYS A 67 23.69 7.28 19.38
C LYS A 67 22.29 7.86 19.59
N ASN A 68 21.68 8.39 18.54
CA ASN A 68 20.36 9.05 18.61
C ASN A 68 19.20 8.15 18.14
N TYR A 69 19.47 6.97 17.60
CA TYR A 69 18.47 6.08 16.97
C TYR A 69 17.14 6.01 17.73
N ARG A 70 17.15 5.59 19.01
CA ARG A 70 15.91 5.46 19.79
C ARG A 70 15.21 6.78 20.07
N ALA A 71 15.98 7.85 20.33
CA ALA A 71 15.42 9.17 20.59
C ALA A 71 14.76 9.74 19.34
N SER A 72 15.47 9.70 18.20
CA SER A 72 14.96 10.12 16.90
C SER A 72 13.72 9.31 16.49
N GLN A 73 13.71 7.99 16.71
CA GLN A 73 12.52 7.17 16.44
C GLN A 73 11.30 7.57 17.28
N GLN A 74 11.48 7.80 18.60
CA GLN A 74 10.40 8.21 19.48
C GLN A 74 9.84 9.59 19.09
N GLU A 75 10.71 10.53 18.76
CA GLU A 75 10.33 11.87 18.33
C GLU A 75 9.60 11.84 16.98
N ILE A 76 10.11 11.10 15.99
CA ILE A 76 9.43 10.87 14.72
C ILE A 76 8.04 10.28 14.96
N GLN A 77 7.92 9.25 15.79
CA GLN A 77 6.63 8.63 16.09
C GLN A 77 5.66 9.61 16.75
N HIS A 78 6.15 10.48 17.64
CA HIS A 78 5.33 11.53 18.25
C HIS A 78 4.79 12.50 17.20
N ILE A 79 5.64 12.94 16.26
CA ILE A 79 5.24 13.82 15.16
C ILE A 79 4.22 13.11 14.25
N VAL A 80 4.46 11.86 13.86
CA VAL A 80 3.56 11.07 13.03
C VAL A 80 2.20 10.88 13.72
N ASN A 81 2.18 10.55 15.01
CA ASN A 81 0.92 10.39 15.76
C ASN A 81 0.13 11.71 15.85
N ARG A 82 0.82 12.85 15.89
CA ARG A 82 0.19 14.17 15.97
C ARG A 82 -0.36 14.65 14.62
N HIS A 83 0.36 14.38 13.53
CA HIS A 83 0.04 14.90 12.19
C HIS A 83 -0.64 13.87 11.28
N GLY A 84 -0.73 12.61 11.70
CA GLY A 84 -1.51 11.56 11.06
C GLY A 84 -0.90 11.03 9.75
N PRO A 85 -1.74 10.54 8.81
CA PRO A 85 -1.29 9.79 7.63
C PRO A 85 -0.35 10.55 6.69
N GLU A 86 -0.42 11.88 6.66
CA GLU A 86 0.47 12.69 5.81
C GLU A 86 1.92 12.63 6.30
N ALA A 87 2.13 12.72 7.61
CA ALA A 87 3.45 12.58 8.22
C ALA A 87 3.99 11.15 8.11
N ASP A 88 3.12 10.14 8.26
CA ASP A 88 3.46 8.72 8.06
C ASP A 88 3.95 8.47 6.62
N ARG A 89 3.22 8.98 5.63
CA ARG A 89 3.59 8.91 4.22
C ARG A 89 4.92 9.61 3.94
N HIS A 90 5.12 10.81 4.51
CA HIS A 90 6.36 11.56 4.34
C HIS A 90 7.55 10.87 5.01
N LEU A 91 7.39 10.30 6.21
CA LEU A 91 8.42 9.48 6.86
C LEU A 91 8.86 8.34 5.95
N LEU A 92 7.90 7.58 5.41
CA LEU A 92 8.19 6.45 4.54
C LEU A 92 8.94 6.91 3.28
N ARG A 93 8.51 8.03 2.67
CA ARG A 93 9.17 8.67 1.54
C ARG A 93 10.62 9.07 1.87
N CYS A 94 10.86 9.68 3.03
CA CYS A 94 12.20 10.03 3.51
C CYS A 94 13.07 8.79 3.63
N LEU A 95 12.60 7.74 4.29
CA LEU A 95 13.35 6.50 4.51
C LEU A 95 13.71 5.82 3.18
N PHE A 96 12.73 5.62 2.28
CA PHE A 96 12.98 5.07 0.94
C PHE A 96 13.95 5.90 0.12
N SER A 97 14.08 7.20 0.37
CA SER A 97 14.98 8.07 -0.39
C SER A 97 16.43 8.04 0.09
N HIS A 98 16.67 7.70 1.37
CA HIS A 98 18.02 7.61 1.94
C HIS A 98 18.66 6.23 1.77
N VAL A 99 17.84 5.18 1.65
CA VAL A 99 18.31 3.80 1.50
C VAL A 99 18.78 3.55 0.06
N ASP A 100 19.96 2.94 -0.09
CA ASP A 100 20.48 2.53 -1.39
C ASP A 100 20.06 1.09 -1.73
N PHE A 101 19.27 0.94 -2.79
CA PHE A 101 18.80 -0.37 -3.27
C PHE A 101 19.73 -1.00 -4.31
N SER A 102 20.76 -0.30 -4.79
CA SER A 102 21.65 -0.82 -5.84
C SER A 102 22.65 -1.88 -5.36
N GLY A 103 22.88 -1.94 -4.04
CA GLY A 103 23.88 -2.82 -3.42
C GLY A 103 23.48 -4.29 -3.28
N ASP A 104 24.36 -5.06 -2.67
CA ASP A 104 24.17 -6.49 -2.40
C ASP A 104 23.28 -6.75 -1.17
N GLY A 105 22.48 -5.79 -0.72
CA GLY A 105 21.59 -5.91 0.45
C GLY A 105 22.31 -6.07 1.80
N LYS A 106 23.65 -5.95 1.84
CA LYS A 106 24.37 -5.85 3.11
C LYS A 106 24.19 -4.43 3.63
N SER A 107 23.25 -4.25 4.55
CA SER A 107 23.08 -3.03 5.34
C SER A 107 24.31 -2.82 6.23
N SER A 108 25.42 -2.35 5.66
CA SER A 108 26.63 -1.94 6.40
C SER A 108 27.18 -0.61 5.88
N GLY A 109 26.43 0.04 5.00
CA GLY A 109 26.74 1.35 4.44
C GLY A 109 26.39 2.50 5.39
N LYS A 110 26.61 3.72 4.89
CA LYS A 110 26.28 4.99 5.54
C LYS A 110 24.80 5.13 5.95
N ASP A 111 23.92 4.40 5.27
CA ASP A 111 22.47 4.38 5.40
C ASP A 111 21.97 3.20 6.27
N PHE A 112 22.85 2.59 7.07
CA PHE A 112 22.52 1.44 7.90
C PHE A 112 21.31 1.69 8.82
N HIS A 113 21.32 2.81 9.54
CA HIS A 113 20.26 3.12 10.51
C HIS A 113 18.93 3.46 9.83
N GLN A 114 18.98 4.15 8.70
CA GLN A 114 17.84 4.42 7.84
C GLN A 114 17.26 3.11 7.29
N THR A 115 18.12 2.17 6.88
CA THR A 115 17.70 0.85 6.41
C THR A 115 17.02 0.05 7.52
N GLN A 116 17.61 0.01 8.73
CA GLN A 116 16.99 -0.67 9.87
C GLN A 116 15.63 -0.07 10.23
N PHE A 117 15.52 1.26 10.21
CA PHE A 117 14.26 1.91 10.50
C PHE A 117 13.23 1.66 9.40
N LEU A 118 13.63 1.69 8.13
CA LEU A 118 12.76 1.36 7.00
C LEU A 118 12.22 -0.07 7.09
N ILE A 119 13.06 -1.06 7.46
CA ILE A 119 12.61 -2.44 7.68
C ILE A 119 11.50 -2.49 8.74
N GLN A 120 11.70 -1.80 9.87
CA GLN A 120 10.73 -1.74 10.96
C GLN A 120 9.42 -1.07 10.52
N GLU A 121 9.51 0.07 9.83
CA GLU A 121 8.34 0.81 9.36
C GLU A 121 7.56 0.00 8.31
N CYS A 122 8.25 -0.68 7.39
CA CYS A 122 7.62 -1.57 6.41
C CYS A 122 6.88 -2.74 7.09
N ALA A 123 7.46 -3.33 8.14
CA ALA A 123 6.82 -4.40 8.91
C ALA A 123 5.56 -3.92 9.64
N SER A 124 5.55 -2.68 10.12
CA SER A 124 4.38 -2.04 10.74
C SER A 124 3.33 -1.61 9.70
N LEU A 125 3.78 -1.08 8.56
CA LEU A 125 2.92 -0.51 7.53
C LEU A 125 2.02 -1.57 6.88
N ILE A 126 2.50 -2.81 6.72
CA ILE A 126 1.78 -3.88 6.00
C ILE A 126 0.42 -4.23 6.61
N THR A 127 0.21 -3.95 7.91
CA THR A 127 -1.06 -4.19 8.61
C THR A 127 -1.95 -2.94 8.65
N LYS A 128 -1.46 -1.78 8.23
CA LYS A 128 -2.25 -0.54 8.21
C LYS A 128 -3.19 -0.51 7.00
N PRO A 129 -4.42 0.05 7.14
CA PRO A 129 -5.40 0.10 6.04
C PRO A 129 -4.94 0.95 4.85
N ASN A 130 -4.05 1.92 5.06
CA ASN A 130 -3.48 2.78 4.02
C ASN A 130 -2.19 2.21 3.40
N PHE A 131 -1.80 0.96 3.71
CA PHE A 131 -0.57 0.31 3.24
C PHE A 131 -0.31 0.53 1.75
N ILE A 132 -1.25 0.10 0.90
CA ILE A 132 -1.10 0.15 -0.57
C ILE A 132 -0.83 1.57 -1.05
N SER A 133 -1.66 2.52 -0.62
CA SER A 133 -1.53 3.92 -1.04
C SER A 133 -0.24 4.57 -0.56
N THR A 134 0.21 4.23 0.65
CA THR A 134 1.38 4.84 1.29
C THR A 134 2.66 4.29 0.69
N LEU A 135 2.75 2.97 0.50
CA LEU A 135 3.89 2.31 -0.13
C LEU A 135 4.05 2.77 -1.59
N SER A 136 2.98 2.69 -2.39
CA SER A 136 3.01 3.10 -3.80
C SER A 136 3.41 4.55 -3.96
N TYR A 137 2.84 5.45 -3.14
CA TYR A 137 3.22 6.87 -3.18
C TYR A 137 4.70 7.09 -2.85
N ALA A 138 5.22 6.45 -1.79
CA ALA A 138 6.61 6.63 -1.36
C ALA A 138 7.62 6.15 -2.42
N ILE A 139 7.31 5.07 -3.14
CA ILE A 139 8.15 4.55 -4.22
C ILE A 139 8.02 5.37 -5.50
N ASP A 140 6.82 5.84 -5.83
CA ASP A 140 6.58 6.64 -7.04
C ASP A 140 7.16 8.05 -6.94
N ASN A 141 7.23 8.60 -5.72
CA ASN A 141 7.62 9.98 -5.47
C ASN A 141 8.85 10.04 -4.55
N PRO A 142 10.01 9.50 -4.93
CA PRO A 142 11.20 9.62 -4.10
C PRO A 142 11.64 11.09 -3.97
N LEU A 143 12.49 11.39 -2.98
CA LEU A 143 13.14 12.71 -2.85
C LEU A 143 14.25 12.83 -3.90
N HIS A 144 14.56 14.08 -4.30
CA HIS A 144 15.38 14.38 -5.49
C HIS A 144 16.79 13.75 -5.50
N TYR A 145 17.36 13.43 -4.34
CA TYR A 145 18.69 12.82 -4.22
C TYR A 145 18.69 11.29 -4.37
N GLN A 146 17.53 10.63 -4.39
CA GLN A 146 17.44 9.19 -4.57
C GLN A 146 17.68 8.81 -6.04
N LYS A 147 18.58 7.86 -6.26
CA LYS A 147 19.00 7.41 -7.59
C LYS A 147 18.73 5.93 -7.86
N SER A 148 18.62 5.11 -6.80
CA SER A 148 18.50 3.65 -6.87
C SER A 148 17.05 3.18 -7.01
N LEU A 149 16.09 3.94 -6.48
CA LEU A 149 14.67 3.61 -6.49
C LEU A 149 14.00 4.03 -7.81
N LYS A 150 14.33 3.33 -8.91
CA LYS A 150 13.76 3.56 -10.25
C LYS A 150 13.11 2.30 -10.78
N PRO A 151 12.04 2.40 -11.60
CA PRO A 151 11.43 1.24 -12.22
C PRO A 151 12.47 0.43 -13.01
N ALA A 152 12.74 -0.78 -12.53
CA ALA A 152 13.69 -1.70 -13.13
C ALA A 152 13.27 -3.15 -12.85
N PRO A 153 13.62 -4.11 -13.73
CA PRO A 153 13.23 -5.50 -13.57
C PRO A 153 13.71 -6.14 -12.25
N HIS A 154 14.88 -5.71 -11.76
CA HIS A 154 15.53 -6.25 -10.57
C HIS A 154 15.18 -5.51 -9.28
N LEU A 155 14.40 -4.41 -9.36
CA LEU A 155 14.06 -3.58 -8.21
C LEU A 155 13.36 -4.38 -7.12
N PHE A 156 12.41 -5.25 -7.48
CA PHE A 156 11.67 -6.05 -6.50
C PHE A 156 12.57 -7.03 -5.75
N ALA A 157 13.52 -7.66 -6.46
CA ALA A 157 14.51 -8.53 -5.82
C ALA A 157 15.43 -7.75 -4.85
N GLN A 158 15.80 -6.52 -5.20
CA GLN A 158 16.56 -5.63 -4.33
C GLN A 158 15.75 -5.18 -3.11
N LEU A 159 14.49 -4.78 -3.30
CA LEU A 159 13.56 -4.43 -2.23
C LEU A 159 13.41 -5.60 -1.25
N SER A 160 13.14 -6.81 -1.75
CA SER A 160 13.06 -8.02 -0.92
C SER A 160 14.31 -8.22 -0.08
N LYS A 161 15.49 -8.04 -0.68
CA LYS A 161 16.77 -8.28 -0.02
C LYS A 161 17.08 -7.24 1.05
N VAL A 162 16.94 -5.96 0.71
CA VAL A 162 17.23 -4.83 1.60
C VAL A 162 16.24 -4.79 2.75
N LEU A 163 14.94 -4.98 2.46
CA LEU A 163 13.88 -4.97 3.46
C LEU A 163 13.74 -6.29 4.23
N LYS A 164 14.50 -7.33 3.83
CA LYS A 164 14.44 -8.68 4.42
C LYS A 164 13.02 -9.25 4.44
N LEU A 165 12.31 -9.09 3.33
CA LEU A 165 10.92 -9.54 3.21
C LEU A 165 10.85 -11.06 3.26
N SER A 166 9.93 -11.59 4.07
CA SER A 166 9.51 -12.99 3.99
C SER A 166 8.80 -13.28 2.66
N LYS A 167 8.70 -14.55 2.26
CA LYS A 167 8.01 -14.96 1.01
C LYS A 167 6.60 -14.36 0.89
N VAL A 168 5.85 -14.28 1.99
CA VAL A 168 4.51 -13.67 1.98
C VAL A 168 4.60 -12.16 1.80
N GLN A 169 5.50 -11.49 2.53
CA GLN A 169 5.69 -10.05 2.39
C GLN A 169 6.15 -9.66 0.97
N GLU A 170 6.99 -10.46 0.32
CA GLU A 170 7.37 -10.24 -1.09
C GLU A 170 6.14 -10.17 -2.00
N VAL A 171 5.24 -11.15 -1.89
CA VAL A 171 3.98 -11.18 -2.66
C VAL A 171 3.12 -9.97 -2.34
N ILE A 172 2.97 -9.61 -1.07
CA ILE A 172 2.10 -8.52 -0.62
C ILE A 172 2.64 -7.14 -1.07
N PHE A 173 3.95 -6.93 -1.00
CA PHE A 173 4.61 -5.74 -1.56
C PHE A 173 4.40 -5.66 -3.07
N GLY A 174 4.56 -6.79 -3.77
CA GLY A 174 4.25 -6.87 -5.19
C GLY A 174 2.82 -6.45 -5.49
N LEU A 175 1.84 -7.04 -4.78
CA LEU A 175 0.41 -6.74 -4.97
C LEU A 175 0.09 -5.27 -4.69
N ALA A 176 0.67 -4.66 -3.66
CA ALA A 176 0.51 -3.24 -3.39
C ALA A 176 1.00 -2.37 -4.56
N LEU A 177 2.15 -2.70 -5.12
CA LEU A 177 2.78 -1.95 -6.21
C LEU A 177 2.12 -2.12 -7.58
N LEU A 178 1.12 -3.01 -7.71
CA LEU A 178 0.18 -2.97 -8.84
C LEU A 178 -0.65 -1.68 -8.88
N ASN A 179 -0.72 -0.94 -7.78
CA ASN A 179 -1.43 0.34 -7.67
C ASN A 179 -0.50 1.55 -7.81
N SER A 180 0.75 1.35 -8.26
CA SER A 180 1.67 2.43 -8.60
C SER A 180 1.14 3.28 -9.76
N SER A 181 1.48 4.57 -9.74
CA SER A 181 1.26 5.52 -10.83
C SER A 181 2.16 5.26 -12.04
N SER A 182 3.29 4.56 -11.88
CA SER A 182 4.19 4.17 -12.96
C SER A 182 3.69 2.91 -13.67
N SER A 183 3.45 3.00 -14.98
CA SER A 183 3.09 1.83 -15.81
C SER A 183 4.18 0.76 -15.81
N ASP A 184 5.45 1.19 -15.83
CA ASP A 184 6.60 0.28 -15.88
C ASP A 184 6.73 -0.47 -14.55
N LEU A 185 6.61 0.25 -13.43
CA LEU A 185 6.65 -0.37 -12.10
C LEU A 185 5.52 -1.38 -11.91
N ARG A 186 4.30 -1.05 -12.37
CA ARG A 186 3.17 -2.00 -12.37
C ARG A 186 3.46 -3.23 -13.23
N GLY A 187 4.07 -3.05 -14.40
CA GLY A 187 4.48 -4.14 -15.28
C GLY A 187 5.48 -5.09 -14.61
N PHE A 188 6.50 -4.53 -13.97
CA PHE A 188 7.49 -5.31 -13.20
C PHE A 188 6.87 -5.98 -11.97
N ALA A 189 5.97 -5.31 -11.25
CA ALA A 189 5.23 -5.88 -10.14
C ALA A 189 4.43 -7.10 -10.58
N ALA A 190 3.72 -7.00 -11.71
CA ALA A 190 2.93 -8.10 -12.26
C ALA A 190 3.80 -9.31 -12.63
N GLN A 191 4.98 -9.08 -13.22
CA GLN A 191 5.95 -10.14 -13.52
C GLN A 191 6.49 -10.79 -12.24
N PHE A 192 6.81 -9.98 -11.23
CA PHE A 192 7.33 -10.45 -9.94
C PHE A 192 6.29 -11.33 -9.20
N ILE A 193 5.03 -10.89 -9.11
CA ILE A 193 3.96 -11.66 -8.48
C ILE A 193 3.69 -12.94 -9.27
N LYS A 194 3.72 -12.89 -10.60
CA LYS A 194 3.51 -14.08 -11.45
C LYS A 194 4.50 -15.22 -11.16
N GLN A 195 5.69 -14.88 -10.66
CA GLN A 195 6.68 -15.86 -10.23
C GLN A 195 6.46 -16.26 -8.76
N LYS A 196 6.33 -15.28 -7.86
CA LYS A 196 6.35 -15.51 -6.41
C LYS A 196 5.07 -16.08 -5.85
N LEU A 197 3.90 -15.70 -6.38
CA LEU A 197 2.61 -16.09 -5.84
C LEU A 197 2.32 -17.59 -6.02
N PRO A 198 2.45 -18.20 -7.22
CA PRO A 198 2.24 -19.64 -7.38
C PRO A 198 3.17 -20.47 -6.48
N ASP A 199 4.42 -20.02 -6.32
CA ASP A 199 5.42 -20.71 -5.49
C ASP A 199 5.09 -20.60 -4.00
N LEU A 200 4.59 -19.45 -3.53
CA LEU A 200 4.12 -19.29 -2.16
C LEU A 200 2.95 -20.22 -1.85
N LEU A 201 1.94 -20.27 -2.72
CA LEU A 201 0.77 -21.12 -2.51
C LEU A 201 1.17 -22.60 -2.50
N ARG A 202 2.01 -23.02 -3.45
CA ARG A 202 2.53 -24.39 -3.50
C ARG A 202 3.31 -24.74 -2.24
N SER A 203 4.22 -23.87 -1.81
CA SER A 203 5.00 -24.06 -0.58
C SER A 203 4.13 -24.26 0.67
N TYR A 204 2.99 -23.58 0.77
CA TYR A 204 2.09 -23.74 1.90
C TYR A 204 1.22 -25.00 1.80
N ILE A 205 0.72 -25.33 0.59
CA ILE A 205 -0.01 -26.58 0.35
C ILE A 205 0.88 -27.80 0.64
N ASP A 206 2.17 -27.76 0.28
CA ASP A 206 3.09 -28.88 0.46
C ASP A 206 3.65 -28.98 1.89
N ALA A 207 3.83 -27.84 2.59
CA ALA A 207 4.25 -27.82 4.00
C ALA A 207 3.26 -28.56 4.91
N ASP A 208 1.99 -28.55 4.53
CA ASP A 208 0.95 -29.30 5.19
C ASP A 208 1.18 -30.82 5.18
N VAL A 209 1.68 -31.34 4.06
CA VAL A 209 1.89 -32.79 3.88
C VAL A 209 3.12 -33.28 4.66
N SER A 210 4.05 -32.37 5.00
CA SER A 210 5.38 -32.71 5.50
C SER A 210 5.64 -32.30 6.96
N GLY A 211 4.70 -31.66 7.65
CA GLY A 211 4.78 -31.37 9.09
C GLY A 211 5.90 -30.43 9.53
N ASN A 212 6.64 -29.82 8.60
CA ASN A 212 7.80 -28.97 8.90
C ASN A 212 7.44 -27.48 8.74
N GLN A 213 7.39 -26.76 9.86
CA GLN A 213 6.78 -25.43 10.01
C GLN A 213 7.71 -24.26 9.65
N GLU A 214 8.09 -24.09 8.38
CA GLU A 214 8.85 -22.91 7.94
C GLU A 214 8.06 -21.96 7.01
N GLY A 215 6.74 -22.14 6.88
CA GLY A 215 5.92 -21.38 5.92
C GLY A 215 4.48 -21.11 6.34
N GLY A 216 4.17 -21.16 7.63
CA GLY A 216 2.79 -21.05 8.12
C GLY A 216 2.19 -19.65 7.93
N PHE A 217 1.02 -19.56 7.28
CA PHE A 217 0.11 -18.40 7.39
C PHE A 217 -0.49 -18.25 8.80
N GLN A 218 -0.06 -19.04 9.78
CA GLN A 218 -0.55 -19.01 11.16
C GLN A 218 0.05 -17.84 11.96
N ASP A 219 1.30 -17.46 11.68
CA ASP A 219 1.99 -16.36 12.36
C ASP A 219 1.88 -15.02 11.62
N ILE A 220 1.12 -14.98 10.53
CA ILE A 220 0.93 -13.74 9.77
C ILE A 220 -0.27 -12.95 10.28
N ALA A 221 -0.15 -11.63 10.23
CA ALA A 221 -1.27 -10.74 10.55
C ALA A 221 -2.47 -11.00 9.63
N ILE A 222 -3.67 -11.01 10.22
CA ILE A 222 -4.92 -11.35 9.54
C ILE A 222 -5.22 -10.41 8.37
N GLU A 223 -4.84 -9.15 8.48
CA GLU A 223 -4.96 -8.12 7.44
C GLU A 223 -4.19 -8.52 6.18
N VAL A 224 -3.01 -9.13 6.35
CA VAL A 224 -2.15 -9.57 5.25
C VAL A 224 -2.76 -10.78 4.54
N LEU A 225 -3.31 -11.73 5.31
CA LEU A 225 -4.01 -12.88 4.75
C LEU A 225 -5.31 -12.44 4.03
N HIS A 226 -6.06 -11.50 4.61
CA HIS A 226 -7.24 -10.93 4.00
C HIS A 226 -6.92 -10.24 2.67
N LEU A 227 -5.83 -9.46 2.63
CA LEU A 227 -5.36 -8.80 1.41
C LEU A 227 -5.00 -9.80 0.32
N LEU A 228 -4.28 -10.87 0.66
CA LEU A 228 -3.93 -11.95 -0.26
C LEU A 228 -5.19 -12.63 -0.82
N LEU A 229 -6.11 -13.06 0.05
CA LEU A 229 -7.35 -13.73 -0.34
C LEU A 229 -8.23 -12.84 -1.21
N SER A 230 -8.32 -11.54 -0.88
CA SER A 230 -9.08 -10.58 -1.69
C SER A 230 -8.56 -10.53 -3.12
N HIS A 231 -7.23 -10.54 -3.31
CA HIS A 231 -6.62 -10.56 -4.64
C HIS A 231 -6.81 -11.91 -5.35
N LEU A 232 -6.74 -13.03 -4.64
CA LEU A 232 -6.93 -14.36 -5.23
C LEU A 232 -8.37 -14.61 -5.69
N LEU A 233 -9.35 -14.19 -4.88
CA LEU A 233 -10.77 -14.50 -5.10
C LEU A 233 -11.47 -13.49 -6.01
N PHE A 234 -11.10 -12.22 -5.92
CA PHE A 234 -11.76 -11.13 -6.66
C PHE A 234 -10.86 -10.45 -7.69
N GLY A 235 -9.60 -10.86 -7.80
CA GLY A 235 -8.71 -10.40 -8.85
C GLY A 235 -9.10 -10.94 -10.24
N GLN A 236 -8.32 -10.55 -11.25
CA GLN A 236 -8.50 -11.07 -12.60
C GLN A 236 -8.28 -12.59 -12.61
N LYS A 237 -9.28 -13.36 -13.06
CA LYS A 237 -9.19 -14.83 -13.12
C LYS A 237 -8.01 -15.28 -13.99
N GLY A 238 -7.19 -16.20 -13.47
CA GLY A 238 -5.96 -16.65 -14.14
C GLY A 238 -4.82 -15.63 -14.14
N ALA A 239 -4.97 -14.49 -13.45
CA ALA A 239 -3.87 -13.55 -13.27
C ALA A 239 -2.75 -14.18 -12.43
N PHE A 240 -1.53 -13.72 -12.70
CA PHE A 240 -0.32 -14.11 -11.96
C PHE A 240 -0.03 -15.62 -11.94
N GLY A 241 -0.56 -16.39 -12.90
CA GLY A 241 -0.17 -17.79 -13.11
C GLY A 241 -0.75 -18.77 -12.09
N VAL A 242 -1.75 -18.36 -11.31
CA VAL A 242 -2.44 -19.24 -10.36
C VAL A 242 -3.72 -19.80 -11.01
N GLY A 243 -3.79 -21.11 -11.15
CA GLY A 243 -4.98 -21.82 -11.65
C GLY A 243 -6.03 -22.05 -10.55
N GLN A 244 -7.29 -22.25 -10.94
CA GLN A 244 -8.40 -22.46 -9.99
C GLN A 244 -8.15 -23.66 -9.07
N GLU A 245 -7.60 -24.76 -9.59
CA GLU A 245 -7.27 -25.94 -8.79
C GLU A 245 -6.27 -25.63 -7.67
N GLN A 246 -5.28 -24.76 -7.94
CA GLN A 246 -4.32 -24.34 -6.93
C GLN A 246 -4.97 -23.44 -5.87
N ILE A 247 -5.90 -22.56 -6.28
CA ILE A 247 -6.68 -21.74 -5.34
C ILE A 247 -7.54 -22.63 -4.45
N ASP A 248 -8.24 -23.60 -5.03
CA ASP A 248 -9.12 -24.50 -4.27
C ASP A 248 -8.34 -25.37 -3.29
N ALA A 249 -7.18 -25.89 -3.70
CA ALA A 249 -6.26 -26.62 -2.82
C ALA A 249 -5.75 -25.72 -1.67
N PHE A 250 -5.33 -24.50 -1.99
CA PHE A 250 -4.88 -23.52 -0.99
C PHE A 250 -5.98 -23.20 0.03
N LEU A 251 -7.20 -22.89 -0.43
CA LEU A 251 -8.35 -22.60 0.44
C LEU A 251 -8.71 -23.81 1.31
N LYS A 252 -8.61 -25.03 0.78
CA LYS A 252 -8.85 -26.26 1.55
C LYS A 252 -7.85 -26.41 2.69
N THR A 253 -6.56 -26.22 2.43
CA THR A 253 -5.51 -26.24 3.46
C THR A 253 -5.75 -25.13 4.49
N LEU A 254 -6.03 -23.91 4.03
CA LEU A 254 -6.24 -22.74 4.90
C LEU A 254 -7.47 -22.89 5.81
N ARG A 255 -8.57 -23.49 5.34
CA ARG A 255 -9.77 -23.77 6.16
C ARG A 255 -9.53 -24.76 7.29
N ARG A 256 -8.48 -25.59 7.21
CA ARG A 256 -8.11 -26.46 8.34
C ARG A 256 -7.38 -25.67 9.42
N ASP A 257 -6.53 -24.72 9.02
CA ASP A 257 -5.80 -23.85 9.93
C ASP A 257 -6.72 -22.80 10.58
N PHE A 258 -7.78 -22.40 9.86
CA PHE A 258 -8.84 -21.51 10.36
C PHE A 258 -10.21 -22.20 10.32
N PRO A 259 -10.48 -23.19 11.21
CA PRO A 259 -11.79 -23.84 11.31
C PRO A 259 -12.88 -22.81 11.54
N GLN A 260 -14.10 -23.11 11.12
CA GLN A 260 -15.19 -22.14 11.09
C GLN A 260 -15.46 -21.50 12.46
N GLU A 261 -15.36 -22.26 13.54
CA GLU A 261 -15.61 -21.80 14.92
C GLU A 261 -14.54 -20.84 15.43
N ARG A 262 -13.33 -20.87 14.85
CA ARG A 262 -12.17 -20.04 15.23
C ARG A 262 -11.71 -19.12 14.10
N CYS A 263 -12.48 -19.02 13.02
CA CYS A 263 -12.15 -18.20 11.88
C CYS A 263 -12.39 -16.72 12.20
N PRO A 264 -11.39 -15.84 12.04
CA PRO A 264 -11.58 -14.41 12.20
C PRO A 264 -12.72 -13.88 11.32
N VAL A 265 -13.55 -12.99 11.88
CA VAL A 265 -14.77 -12.48 11.22
C VAL A 265 -14.49 -11.88 9.84
N VAL A 266 -13.33 -11.23 9.67
CA VAL A 266 -12.92 -10.64 8.39
C VAL A 266 -12.58 -11.68 7.32
N LEU A 267 -12.14 -12.89 7.71
CA LEU A 267 -11.80 -13.98 6.78
C LEU A 267 -13.00 -14.88 6.47
N ALA A 268 -13.97 -14.99 7.37
CA ALA A 268 -15.12 -15.88 7.21
C ALA A 268 -15.87 -15.68 5.87
N PRO A 269 -16.15 -14.45 5.40
CA PRO A 269 -16.68 -14.20 4.06
C PRO A 269 -15.90 -14.79 2.89
N LEU A 270 -14.57 -14.83 3.02
CA LEU A 270 -13.65 -15.24 1.96
C LEU A 270 -13.47 -16.75 1.96
N LEU A 271 -13.46 -17.37 3.15
CA LEU A 271 -13.25 -18.80 3.32
C LEU A 271 -14.56 -19.61 3.21
N TYR A 272 -15.70 -19.05 3.66
CA TYR A 272 -16.99 -19.75 3.75
C TYR A 272 -18.14 -18.93 3.13
N PRO A 273 -18.10 -18.66 1.81
CA PRO A 273 -19.11 -17.81 1.14
C PRO A 273 -20.53 -18.39 1.15
N GLU A 274 -20.66 -19.72 1.14
CA GLU A 274 -21.93 -20.48 1.04
C GLU A 274 -22.92 -20.27 2.21
N LYS A 275 -22.51 -19.62 3.31
CA LYS A 275 -23.38 -19.38 4.48
C LYS A 275 -23.97 -17.98 4.55
N ARG A 276 -23.76 -17.12 3.54
CA ARG A 276 -24.27 -15.74 3.52
C ARG A 276 -25.78 -15.61 3.29
N ASP A 277 -26.48 -16.67 2.89
CA ASP A 277 -27.91 -16.60 2.59
C ASP A 277 -28.85 -16.79 3.79
N ILE A 278 -28.35 -16.93 5.04
CA ILE A 278 -29.20 -17.31 6.18
C ILE A 278 -28.93 -16.45 7.42
N LEU A 279 -29.13 -15.12 7.38
CA LEU A 279 -29.33 -14.32 8.61
C LEU A 279 -29.76 -12.85 8.43
N MET A 280 -30.57 -12.51 7.42
CA MET A 280 -31.23 -11.19 7.36
C MET A 280 -32.77 -11.25 7.31
N ASP A 281 -33.37 -12.45 7.35
CA ASP A 281 -34.82 -12.61 7.18
C ASP A 281 -35.59 -12.85 8.50
N ARG A 282 -35.04 -12.43 9.65
CA ARG A 282 -35.71 -12.55 10.95
C ARG A 282 -35.74 -11.25 11.76
N ILE A 283 -35.96 -10.12 11.08
CA ILE A 283 -36.38 -8.88 11.75
C ILE A 283 -37.69 -8.41 11.11
N LEU A 284 -38.73 -9.23 11.21
CA LEU A 284 -40.10 -8.73 11.29
C LEU A 284 -40.75 -9.44 12.47
N PRO A 285 -41.01 -8.75 13.59
CA PRO A 285 -41.95 -9.29 14.57
C PRO A 285 -43.33 -9.27 13.91
N ASP A 286 -43.87 -10.46 13.72
CA ASP A 286 -45.26 -10.69 13.36
C ASP A 286 -46.16 -9.93 14.35
N SER A 287 -46.65 -8.77 13.94
CA SER A 287 -47.64 -7.99 14.69
C SER A 287 -49.01 -8.39 14.17
N GLY A 288 -49.44 -9.58 14.57
CA GLY A 288 -50.80 -10.09 14.42
C GLY A 288 -51.39 -10.37 15.79
N GLY A 289 -52.22 -9.44 16.27
CA GLY A 289 -53.00 -9.53 17.51
C GLY A 289 -53.87 -8.31 17.70
#